data_AF-A0AAJ6I057-F1
#
_entry.id   AF-A0AAJ6I057-F1
#
_cell.length_a   1.000
_cell.length_b   1.000
_cell.length_c   1.000
_cell.angle_alpha   90.00
_cell.angle_beta   90.00
_cell.angle_gamma   90.00
#
_symmetry.space_group_name_H-M   'P 1'
#
loop_
_entity.id
_entity.type
_entity.pdbx_description
1 polymer ?
#
loop_
_entity_poly.entity_id
_entity_poly.type
_entity_poly.pdbx_seq_one_letter_code
_entity_poly.pdbx_strand_id
1 'polypeptide(L)'
;MRENRSPHWRQRRAAGTPGGGRDDRPLIGPPRRPTRPHRFFTVHLGFTAPGTTDARELAVAYAEALGLLRPELALGAAALSPADAWHRAERLFCGAVGPDGERCVDVADHPGFHHAPGPGGLGWGDGDGPGDD
;
A
#
# COMPACT_ATOMS: atom_id res chain seq x y z
N MET A 1 5.15 -35.44 4.09
CA MET A 1 6.15 -34.64 4.85
C MET A 1 7.48 -34.73 4.12
N ARG A 2 7.91 -33.65 3.47
CA ARG A 2 9.20 -33.59 2.76
C ARG A 2 10.00 -32.45 3.39
N GLU A 3 11.04 -32.82 4.11
CA GLU A 3 12.01 -31.88 4.67
C GLU A 3 12.80 -31.25 3.52
N ASN A 4 12.79 -29.92 3.40
CA ASN A 4 13.71 -29.19 2.54
C ASN A 4 14.73 -28.46 3.40
N ARG A 5 15.72 -29.21 3.89
CA ARG A 5 16.94 -28.67 4.50
C ARG A 5 17.78 -28.02 3.40
N SER A 6 17.88 -26.69 3.40
CA SER A 6 18.94 -25.99 2.64
C SER A 6 20.17 -25.77 3.53
N PRO A 7 21.35 -26.33 3.18
CA PRO A 7 22.56 -26.24 3.99
C PRO A 7 23.67 -25.47 3.27
N HIS A 8 23.98 -24.21 3.63
CA HIS A 8 25.30 -23.65 3.25
C HIS A 8 25.86 -22.43 4.01
N TRP A 9 25.21 -21.81 4.99
CA TRP A 9 25.76 -20.56 5.55
C TRP A 9 26.81 -20.69 6.68
N ARG A 10 27.40 -21.87 6.93
CA ARG A 10 28.57 -21.94 7.82
C ARG A 10 29.86 -21.65 7.06
N GLN A 11 30.39 -20.44 7.20
CA GLN A 11 31.81 -20.25 7.49
C GLN A 11 32.04 -18.90 8.19
N ARG A 12 32.02 -18.95 9.52
CA ARG A 12 32.79 -18.05 10.38
C ARG A 12 34.26 -18.44 10.24
N ARG A 13 35.14 -17.51 9.86
CA ARG A 13 36.54 -17.54 10.29
C ARG A 13 36.82 -16.28 11.08
N ALA A 14 37.08 -16.50 12.37
CA ALA A 14 37.77 -15.56 13.23
C ALA A 14 39.25 -15.56 12.85
N ALA A 15 39.85 -14.38 12.77
CA ALA A 15 41.27 -14.16 12.98
C ALA A 15 41.38 -12.95 13.93
N GLY A 16 42.08 -13.17 15.06
CA GLY A 16 42.14 -12.26 16.20
C GLY A 16 43.03 -11.04 16.03
N THR A 17 42.78 -10.07 16.91
CA THR A 17 43.43 -8.79 17.25
C THR A 17 44.85 -8.99 17.86
N PRO A 18 45.73 -7.97 18.12
CA PRO A 18 45.42 -6.71 18.84
C PRO A 18 46.23 -5.43 18.47
N GLY A 19 45.67 -4.27 18.84
CA GLY A 19 46.37 -2.97 18.94
C GLY A 19 45.30 -1.89 19.09
N GLY A 20 45.17 -1.12 20.17
CA GLY A 20 46.17 -0.60 21.09
C GLY A 20 46.22 0.93 20.96
N GLY A 21 45.09 1.60 21.19
CA GLY A 21 44.98 3.06 21.07
C GLY A 21 43.60 3.53 21.54
N ARG A 22 43.58 4.40 22.55
CA ARG A 22 42.36 4.94 23.17
C ARG A 22 41.75 5.99 22.25
N ASP A 23 41.06 5.51 21.22
CA ASP A 23 40.31 6.33 20.27
C ASP A 23 38.90 6.52 20.82
N ASP A 24 38.50 7.76 21.07
CA ASP A 24 37.17 8.17 21.52
C ASP A 24 36.15 8.10 20.36
N ARG A 25 36.19 6.98 19.61
CA ARG A 25 35.32 6.73 18.46
C ARG A 25 34.12 5.92 18.93
N PRO A 26 32.89 6.35 18.61
CA PRO A 26 31.69 5.59 18.97
C PRO A 26 31.82 4.15 18.46
N LEU A 27 31.74 3.19 19.39
CA LEU A 27 31.86 1.75 19.12
C LEU A 27 30.70 1.21 18.25
N ILE A 28 29.68 2.03 18.03
CA ILE A 28 28.56 1.78 17.14
C ILE A 28 28.62 2.86 16.04
N GLY A 29 29.15 2.49 14.88
CA GLY A 29 29.02 3.32 13.69
C GLY A 29 27.55 3.40 13.25
N PRO A 30 27.13 4.47 12.54
CA PRO A 30 25.80 4.53 11.95
C PRO A 30 25.55 3.26 11.12
N PRO A 31 24.29 2.78 11.04
CA PRO A 31 23.97 1.56 10.32
C PRO A 31 24.56 1.64 8.90
N ARG A 32 25.53 0.78 8.61
CA ARG A 32 26.28 0.78 7.34
C ARG A 32 25.42 0.43 6.13
N ARG A 33 24.18 -0.01 6.36
CA ARG A 33 23.23 -0.36 5.31
C ARG A 33 22.20 0.76 5.21
N PRO A 34 22.07 1.44 4.06
CA PRO A 34 20.94 2.32 3.84
C PRO A 34 19.66 1.52 4.07
N THR A 35 18.72 2.08 4.83
CA THR A 35 17.37 1.56 4.96
C THR A 35 16.80 1.45 3.56
N ARG A 36 16.62 0.21 3.09
CA ARG A 36 16.05 -0.01 1.76
C ARG A 36 14.63 0.56 1.78
N PRO A 37 14.25 1.41 0.80
CA PRO A 37 12.90 1.93 0.76
C PRO A 37 11.90 0.78 0.69
N HIS A 38 10.75 0.97 1.34
CA HIS A 38 9.64 0.03 1.24
C HIS A 38 9.25 -0.12 -0.22
N ARG A 39 8.98 -1.36 -0.62
CA ARG A 39 8.51 -1.70 -1.97
C ARG A 39 7.02 -1.95 -1.88
N PHE A 40 6.27 -1.44 -2.85
CA PHE A 40 4.87 -1.79 -3.01
C PHE A 40 4.77 -3.16 -3.66
N PHE A 41 3.91 -4.01 -3.10
CA PHE A 41 3.54 -5.30 -3.64
C PHE A 41 2.02 -5.36 -3.70
N THR A 42 1.47 -6.02 -4.71
CA THR A 42 0.03 -6.22 -4.88
C THR A 42 -0.33 -7.66 -4.61
N VAL A 43 -1.49 -7.86 -3.99
CA VAL A 43 -2.15 -9.18 -3.88
C VAL A 43 -3.40 -9.14 -4.72
N HIS A 44 -3.62 -10.16 -5.53
CA HIS A 44 -4.82 -10.30 -6.36
C HIS A 44 -5.76 -11.31 -5.72
N LEU A 45 -6.99 -10.89 -5.43
CA LEU A 45 -8.02 -11.71 -4.80
C LEU A 45 -9.13 -11.95 -5.83
N GLY A 46 -9.32 -13.21 -6.24
CA GLY A 46 -10.41 -13.60 -7.13
C GLY A 46 -11.67 -13.89 -6.34
N PHE A 47 -12.82 -13.47 -6.85
CA PHE A 47 -14.14 -13.74 -6.28
C PHE A 47 -15.18 -13.84 -7.39
N THR A 48 -16.35 -14.38 -7.09
CA THR A 48 -17.47 -14.50 -8.02
C THR A 48 -18.54 -13.45 -7.74
N ALA A 49 -19.11 -12.88 -8.78
CA ALA A 49 -20.27 -12.00 -8.69
C ALA A 49 -21.23 -12.29 -9.87
N PRO A 50 -22.54 -12.02 -9.74
CA PRO A 50 -23.50 -12.22 -10.82
C PRO A 50 -23.25 -11.33 -12.05
N GLY A 51 -22.67 -10.15 -11.84
CA GLY A 51 -22.34 -9.20 -12.91
C GLY A 51 -21.24 -8.21 -12.54
N THR A 52 -20.92 -7.30 -13.46
CA THR A 52 -19.84 -6.30 -13.28
C THR A 52 -20.17 -5.26 -12.23
N THR A 53 -21.43 -4.82 -12.14
CA THR A 53 -21.89 -3.87 -11.11
C THR A 53 -21.75 -4.49 -9.72
N ASP A 54 -22.30 -5.69 -9.50
CA ASP A 54 -22.17 -6.42 -8.24
C ASP A 54 -20.70 -6.68 -7.89
N ALA A 55 -19.87 -6.96 -8.89
CA ALA A 55 -18.44 -7.15 -8.69
C ALA A 55 -17.77 -5.88 -8.16
N ARG A 56 -18.13 -4.71 -8.69
CA ARG A 56 -17.59 -3.41 -8.23
C ARG A 56 -18.02 -3.11 -6.81
N GLU A 57 -19.29 -3.31 -6.47
CA GLU A 57 -19.81 -3.10 -5.12
C GLU A 57 -19.13 -4.02 -4.10
N LEU A 58 -19.04 -5.33 -4.39
CA LEU A 58 -18.33 -6.28 -3.53
C LEU A 58 -16.85 -5.94 -3.38
N ALA A 59 -16.19 -5.51 -4.47
CA ALA A 59 -14.78 -5.15 -4.42
C ALA A 59 -14.51 -3.94 -3.53
N VAL A 60 -15.37 -2.92 -3.55
CA VAL A 60 -15.30 -1.77 -2.63
C VAL A 60 -15.45 -2.25 -1.19
N ALA A 61 -16.49 -3.03 -0.89
CA ALA A 61 -16.73 -3.55 0.46
C ALA A 61 -15.57 -4.41 0.98
N TYR A 62 -14.98 -5.27 0.13
CA TYR A 62 -13.80 -6.05 0.50
C TYR A 62 -12.58 -5.18 0.76
N ALA A 63 -12.35 -4.17 -0.08
CA ALA A 63 -11.22 -3.27 0.09
C ALA A 63 -11.33 -2.52 1.43
N GLU A 64 -12.51 -1.96 1.74
CA GLU A 64 -12.77 -1.25 3.00
C GLU A 64 -12.60 -2.17 4.22
N ALA A 65 -13.22 -3.36 4.19
CA ALA A 65 -13.10 -4.33 5.29
C ALA A 65 -11.64 -4.75 5.53
N LEU A 66 -10.88 -4.99 4.46
CA LEU A 66 -9.46 -5.34 4.56
C LEU A 66 -8.62 -4.16 5.06
N GLY A 67 -8.90 -2.93 4.62
CA GLY A 67 -8.24 -1.72 5.09
C GLY A 67 -8.46 -1.47 6.59
N LEU A 68 -9.68 -1.71 7.07
CA LEU A 68 -10.00 -1.64 8.51
C LEU A 68 -9.23 -2.68 9.33
N LEU A 69 -9.12 -3.90 8.82
CA LEU A 69 -8.41 -4.99 9.51
C LEU A 69 -6.88 -4.85 9.43
N ARG A 70 -6.36 -4.23 8.36
CA ARG A 70 -4.93 -4.17 8.05
C ARG A 70 -4.52 -2.77 7.56
N PRO A 71 -4.02 -1.89 8.45
CA PRO A 71 -3.67 -0.51 8.10
C PRO A 71 -2.50 -0.40 7.12
N GLU A 72 -1.74 -1.48 6.88
CA GLU A 72 -0.67 -1.51 5.88
C GLU A 72 -1.19 -1.60 4.45
N LEU A 73 -2.47 -1.95 4.25
CA LEU A 73 -3.10 -2.01 2.94
C LEU A 73 -3.51 -0.61 2.48
N ALA A 74 -2.95 -0.18 1.35
CA ALA A 74 -3.29 1.10 0.75
C ALA A 74 -4.65 1.00 0.03
N LEU A 75 -5.74 1.35 0.75
CA LEU A 75 -7.10 1.30 0.23
C LEU A 75 -7.24 2.04 -1.12
N GLY A 76 -6.69 3.25 -1.21
CA GLY A 76 -6.72 4.06 -2.44
C GLY A 76 -5.96 3.46 -3.64
N ALA A 77 -5.21 2.37 -3.44
CA ALA A 77 -4.56 1.62 -4.53
C ALA A 77 -5.37 0.37 -4.96
N ALA A 78 -6.52 0.11 -4.34
CA ALA A 78 -7.37 -1.02 -4.69
C ALA A 78 -7.95 -0.85 -6.11
N ALA A 79 -7.93 -1.94 -6.87
CA ALA A 79 -8.39 -1.97 -8.24
C ALA A 79 -9.10 -3.28 -8.55
N LEU A 80 -10.07 -3.23 -9.46
CA LEU A 80 -10.87 -4.37 -9.92
C LEU A 80 -10.61 -4.63 -11.41
N SER A 81 -10.52 -5.90 -11.78
CA SER A 81 -10.45 -6.34 -13.17
C SER A 81 -11.18 -7.67 -13.33
N PRO A 82 -11.61 -8.03 -14.55
CA PRO A 82 -11.92 -9.43 -14.86
C PRO A 82 -10.70 -10.32 -14.59
N ALA A 83 -10.94 -11.55 -14.12
CA ALA A 83 -9.90 -12.46 -13.67
C ALA A 83 -8.88 -12.83 -14.77
N ASP A 84 -9.29 -12.77 -16.03
CA ASP A 84 -8.47 -13.04 -17.21
C ASP A 84 -7.90 -11.78 -17.88
N ALA A 85 -8.21 -10.60 -17.34
CA ALA A 85 -7.88 -9.32 -17.97
C ALA A 85 -7.31 -8.28 -16.97
N TRP A 86 -6.31 -8.65 -16.17
CA TRP A 86 -5.70 -7.75 -15.16
C TRP A 86 -5.13 -6.45 -15.72
N HIS A 87 -4.76 -6.44 -17.00
CA HIS A 87 -4.32 -5.23 -17.70
C HIS A 87 -5.43 -4.16 -17.81
N ARG A 88 -6.68 -4.52 -17.53
CA ARG A 88 -7.87 -3.64 -17.52
C ARG A 88 -8.29 -3.26 -16.09
N ALA A 89 -7.37 -3.31 -15.12
CA ALA A 89 -7.70 -2.97 -13.75
C ALA A 89 -8.11 -1.50 -13.63
N GLU A 90 -9.29 -1.27 -13.07
CA GLU A 90 -9.86 0.04 -12.80
C GLU A 90 -9.77 0.33 -11.31
N ARG A 91 -9.43 1.58 -10.94
CA ARG A 91 -9.38 2.00 -9.53
C ARG A 91 -10.78 1.99 -8.93
N LEU A 92 -10.85 1.52 -7.68
CA LEU A 92 -12.11 1.50 -6.94
C LEU A 92 -12.40 2.82 -6.21
N PHE A 93 -11.35 3.58 -5.89
CA PHE A 93 -11.43 4.83 -5.15
C PHE A 93 -10.92 5.98 -6.00
N CYS A 94 -11.43 7.18 -5.70
CA CYS A 94 -11.14 8.42 -6.40
C CYS A 94 -9.64 8.70 -6.49
N GLY A 95 -8.97 8.73 -5.33
CA GLY A 95 -7.53 8.92 -5.26
C GLY A 95 -7.04 10.30 -5.72
N ALA A 96 -7.95 11.27 -5.95
CA ALA A 96 -7.62 12.67 -6.17
C ALA A 96 -6.71 13.18 -5.05
N VAL A 97 -5.66 13.92 -5.40
CA VAL A 97 -4.65 14.37 -4.43
C VAL A 97 -5.05 15.73 -3.90
N GLY A 98 -5.20 15.83 -2.57
CA GLY A 98 -5.48 17.07 -1.86
C GLY A 98 -4.23 17.90 -1.55
N PRO A 99 -4.41 19.09 -0.96
CA PRO A 99 -3.34 20.06 -0.70
C PRO A 99 -2.17 19.52 0.13
N ASP A 100 -2.46 18.63 1.08
CA ASP A 100 -1.46 18.05 1.99
C ASP A 100 -0.90 16.70 1.49
N GLY A 101 -1.12 16.37 0.22
CA GLY A 101 -0.74 15.08 -0.37
C GLY A 101 -1.65 13.92 0.06
N GLU A 102 -2.68 14.21 0.84
CA GLU A 102 -3.76 13.27 1.16
C GLU A 102 -4.49 12.84 -0.12
N ARG A 103 -5.08 11.66 -0.11
CA ARG A 103 -5.82 11.13 -1.26
C ARG A 103 -7.27 10.93 -0.89
N CYS A 104 -8.16 11.34 -1.79
CA CYS A 104 -9.58 11.13 -1.64
C CYS A 104 -9.88 9.63 -1.52
N VAL A 105 -10.62 9.26 -0.48
CA VAL A 105 -11.00 7.87 -0.18
C VAL A 105 -12.44 7.54 -0.54
N ASP A 106 -13.16 8.45 -1.19
CA ASP A 106 -14.48 8.16 -1.74
C ASP A 106 -14.38 7.23 -2.96
N VAL A 107 -15.50 6.60 -3.29
CA VAL A 107 -15.62 5.69 -4.44
C VAL A 107 -15.26 6.44 -5.72
N ALA A 108 -14.56 5.76 -6.64
CA ALA A 108 -14.23 6.35 -7.94
C ALA A 108 -15.50 6.86 -8.65
N ASP A 109 -15.35 8.02 -9.31
CA ASP A 109 -16.43 8.73 -10.01
C ASP A 109 -17.51 9.32 -9.08
N HIS A 110 -17.21 9.52 -7.79
CA HIS A 110 -18.13 10.24 -6.89
C HIS A 110 -18.31 11.70 -7.31
N PRO A 111 -19.54 12.25 -7.19
CA PRO A 111 -19.78 13.68 -7.37
C PRO A 111 -19.31 14.48 -6.15
N GLY A 112 -19.31 15.80 -6.28
CA GLY A 112 -19.11 16.73 -5.18
C GLY A 112 -17.65 16.88 -4.72
N PHE A 113 -17.50 17.24 -3.45
CA PHE A 113 -16.20 17.49 -2.84
C PHE A 113 -15.43 16.19 -2.60
N HIS A 114 -14.09 16.29 -2.66
CA HIS A 114 -13.19 15.22 -2.26
C HIS A 114 -12.95 15.27 -0.76
N HIS A 115 -12.92 14.12 -0.10
CA HIS A 115 -12.66 14.03 1.34
C HIS A 115 -11.39 13.24 1.69
N ALA A 116 -10.63 13.77 2.65
CA ALA A 116 -9.52 13.06 3.27
C ALA A 116 -10.02 11.85 4.07
N PRO A 117 -9.19 10.81 4.29
CA PRO A 117 -9.54 9.70 5.16
C PRO A 117 -9.79 10.15 6.61
N GLY A 118 -10.79 9.52 7.25
CA GLY A 118 -11.05 9.64 8.68
C GLY A 118 -12.21 10.58 9.05
N PRO A 119 -12.73 10.51 10.29
CA PRO A 119 -13.82 11.36 10.74
C PRO A 119 -13.44 12.85 10.68
N GLY A 120 -14.22 13.65 9.96
CA GLY A 120 -13.95 15.09 9.80
C GLY A 120 -12.80 15.42 8.86
N GLY A 121 -12.44 14.50 7.95
CA GLY A 121 -11.41 14.72 6.93
C GLY A 121 -11.64 16.00 6.13
N LEU A 122 -10.53 16.69 5.80
CA LEU A 122 -10.56 17.92 5.04
C LEU A 122 -11.26 17.70 3.69
N GLY A 123 -12.15 18.61 3.33
CA GLY A 123 -12.81 18.65 2.03
C GLY A 123 -12.05 19.55 1.06
N TRP A 124 -11.93 19.17 -0.22
CA TRP A 124 -11.37 20.02 -1.27
C TRP A 124 -12.05 19.79 -2.64
N GLY A 125 -11.75 20.68 -3.59
CA GLY A 125 -12.33 20.69 -4.92
C GLY A 125 -13.55 21.60 -5.03
N ASP A 126 -14.00 21.83 -6.25
CA ASP A 126 -15.21 22.59 -6.53
C ASP A 126 -16.34 21.57 -6.65
N GLY A 127 -17.02 21.27 -5.55
CA GLY A 127 -18.16 20.34 -5.56
C GLY A 127 -19.18 20.78 -6.61
N ASP A 128 -19.63 19.83 -7.45
CA ASP A 128 -20.54 19.98 -8.59
C ASP A 128 -20.79 21.44 -8.99
N GLY A 129 -19.91 21.99 -9.84
CA GLY A 129 -20.17 23.27 -10.48
C GLY A 129 -21.58 23.25 -11.10
N PRO A 130 -22.33 24.37 -11.05
CA PRO A 130 -23.72 24.39 -11.52
C PRO A 130 -23.76 23.82 -12.94
N GLY A 131 -24.50 22.73 -13.11
CA GLY A 131 -24.71 22.15 -14.42
C GLY A 131 -25.25 23.22 -15.35
N ASP A 132 -24.53 23.47 -16.44
CA ASP A 132 -25.05 24.22 -17.57
C ASP A 132 -26.21 23.39 -18.18
N ASP A 133 -27.45 23.74 -17.79
CA ASP A 133 -28.70 23.41 -18.50
C ASP A 133 -29.29 24.70 -19.10
#